data_AF-A0A6L9YVQ5-F1
#
_entry.id   AF-A0A6L9YVQ5-F1
#
_cell.length_a   1.000
_cell.length_b   1.000
_cell.length_c   1.000
_cell.angle_alpha   90.00
_cell.angle_beta   90.00
_cell.angle_gamma   90.00
#
_symmetry.space_group_name_H-M   'P 1'
#
loop_
_entity.id
_entity.type
_entity.pdbx_description
1 polymer ?
#
loop_
_entity_poly.entity_id
_entity_poly.type
_entity_poly.pdbx_seq_one_letter_code
_entity_poly.pdbx_strand_id
1 'polypeptide(L)'
;MKNITITKKSAIVFFLGTLTNTPVNFDSFSVTPNDPKDVFEFRLNGTSNIHIAITDISAGDDADLRLFRDSNYNGVFDSADQEIASSLNLNNSDEFINLVDQVTGLYFAQVERYAYGSSGSVSYDIALFTPDTINILDTEQDFGNLSGDRSRTGYVGNTDTTDTYEFSIGFYEGVNINLTGLSSDADLRVIQDSN
;
A
#
# COMPACT_ATOMS: atom_id res chain seq x y z
N MET A 1 -29.99 12.74 28.01
CA MET A 1 -29.20 11.75 27.24
C MET A 1 -29.64 11.88 25.79
N LYS A 2 -28.72 12.22 24.88
CA LYS A 2 -29.06 12.35 23.46
C LYS A 2 -28.56 11.09 22.76
N ASN A 3 -29.50 10.32 22.24
CA ASN A 3 -29.19 9.22 21.34
C ASN A 3 -29.14 9.80 19.93
N ILE A 4 -28.06 9.53 19.21
CA ILE A 4 -27.96 9.81 17.79
C ILE A 4 -28.07 8.46 17.08
N THR A 5 -29.16 8.28 16.34
CA THR A 5 -29.28 7.19 15.39
C THR A 5 -28.91 7.74 14.02
N ILE A 6 -27.82 7.24 13.45
CA ILE A 6 -27.44 7.53 12.06
C ILE A 6 -27.79 6.30 11.24
N THR A 7 -28.58 6.49 10.20
CA THR A 7 -28.68 5.52 9.11
C THR A 7 -28.42 6.28 7.83
N LYS A 8 -27.34 5.94 7.12
CA LYS A 8 -27.16 6.30 5.72
C LYS A 8 -26.58 5.11 4.97
N LYS A 9 -27.28 4.75 3.91
CA LYS A 9 -26.90 3.75 2.91
C LYS A 9 -26.10 4.49 1.82
N SER A 10 -24.78 4.37 1.88
CA SER A 10 -23.74 4.69 0.89
C SER A 10 -22.41 4.65 1.65
N ALA A 11 -21.35 4.16 1.00
CA ALA A 11 -19.99 4.01 1.54
C ALA A 11 -19.66 5.03 2.64
N ILE A 12 -19.20 4.53 3.78
CA ILE A 12 -18.87 5.40 4.90
C ILE A 12 -17.60 6.16 4.54
N VAL A 13 -17.69 7.49 4.54
CA VAL A 13 -16.53 8.37 4.37
C VAL A 13 -15.99 8.73 5.76
N PHE A 14 -14.73 8.37 6.00
CA PHE A 14 -14.00 8.64 7.23
C PHE A 14 -13.04 9.81 7.01
N PHE A 15 -13.26 10.92 7.72
CA PHE A 15 -12.43 12.12 7.58
C PHE A 15 -11.24 12.06 8.54
N LEU A 16 -10.03 11.96 7.99
CA LEU A 16 -8.79 11.85 8.77
C LEU A 16 -8.12 13.22 9.01
N GLY A 17 -8.51 14.24 8.25
CA GLY A 17 -7.88 15.56 8.28
C GLY A 17 -6.56 15.57 7.51
N THR A 18 -5.58 16.32 8.00
CA THR A 18 -4.24 16.35 7.38
C THR A 18 -3.46 15.12 7.82
N LEU A 19 -2.97 14.35 6.84
CA LEU A 19 -2.08 13.23 7.11
C LEU A 19 -0.67 13.74 7.46
N THR A 20 -0.01 13.05 8.39
CA THR A 20 1.32 13.40 8.88
C THR A 20 2.17 12.15 9.01
N ASN A 21 3.42 12.29 9.43
CA ASN A 21 4.30 11.15 9.70
C ASN A 21 3.90 10.33 10.93
N THR A 22 2.93 10.79 11.73
CA THR A 22 2.32 9.97 12.78
C THR A 22 1.24 9.08 12.17
N PRO A 23 1.37 7.74 12.28
CA PRO A 23 0.34 6.81 11.81
C PRO A 23 -1.02 7.08 12.41
N VAL A 24 -2.02 7.17 11.52
CA VAL A 24 -3.42 7.03 11.87
C VAL A 24 -3.77 5.57 11.66
N ASN A 25 -3.99 4.86 12.76
CA ASN A 25 -4.36 3.45 12.75
C ASN A 25 -5.82 3.30 13.13
N PHE A 26 -6.50 2.42 12.43
CA PHE A 26 -7.83 1.97 12.79
C PHE A 26 -7.92 0.47 12.72
N ASP A 27 -8.47 -0.11 13.78
CA ASP A 27 -8.57 -1.55 13.92
C ASP A 27 -10.03 -1.99 13.75
N SER A 28 -10.24 -3.23 13.29
CA SER A 28 -11.53 -3.90 13.24
C SER A 28 -12.58 -3.22 12.34
N PHE A 29 -12.16 -2.71 11.18
CA PHE A 29 -13.07 -2.24 10.14
C PHE A 29 -13.69 -3.43 9.41
N SER A 30 -14.77 -3.19 8.66
CA SER A 30 -15.37 -4.23 7.85
C SER A 30 -16.13 -3.71 6.64
N VAL A 31 -15.86 -4.32 5.49
CA VAL A 31 -16.69 -4.17 4.29
C VAL A 31 -17.56 -5.42 4.10
N THR A 32 -18.83 -5.23 3.73
CA THR A 32 -19.82 -6.31 3.65
C THR A 32 -20.46 -6.35 2.25
N PRO A 33 -21.17 -7.42 1.87
CA PRO A 33 -21.91 -7.44 0.60
C PRO A 33 -22.94 -6.29 0.44
N ASN A 34 -23.42 -5.71 1.54
CA ASN A 34 -24.37 -4.59 1.51
C ASN A 34 -23.69 -3.22 1.70
N ASP A 35 -22.43 -3.21 2.11
CA ASP A 35 -21.58 -2.03 2.28
C ASP A 35 -20.16 -2.38 1.82
N PRO A 36 -19.94 -2.52 0.51
CA PRO A 36 -18.75 -3.17 -0.02
C PRO A 36 -17.52 -2.27 -0.05
N LYS A 37 -17.65 -1.00 0.38
CA LYS A 37 -16.60 0.01 0.23
C LYS A 37 -16.57 0.92 1.46
N ASP A 38 -15.36 1.10 1.98
CA ASP A 38 -15.03 2.17 2.92
C ASP A 38 -14.14 3.19 2.21
N VAL A 39 -14.32 4.48 2.53
CA VAL A 39 -13.53 5.57 1.94
C VAL A 39 -12.92 6.42 3.05
N PHE A 40 -11.62 6.61 3.03
CA PHE A 40 -10.88 7.44 3.96
C PHE A 40 -10.41 8.72 3.25
N GLU A 41 -10.95 9.87 3.66
CA GLU A 41 -10.60 11.17 3.13
C GLU A 41 -9.47 11.79 3.96
N PHE A 42 -8.39 12.22 3.29
CA PHE A 42 -7.27 12.88 3.93
C PHE A 42 -6.64 13.95 3.04
N ARG A 43 -5.89 14.87 3.66
CA ARG A 43 -5.20 15.98 2.98
C ARG A 43 -3.70 15.90 3.15
N LEU A 44 -2.98 16.31 2.10
CA LEU A 44 -1.56 16.63 2.15
C LEU A 44 -1.36 18.16 2.17
N ASN A 45 -0.59 18.68 3.13
CA ASN A 45 -0.30 20.12 3.25
C ASN A 45 1.00 20.55 2.54
N GLY A 46 1.67 19.62 1.88
CA GLY A 46 2.88 19.84 1.08
C GLY A 46 3.13 18.63 0.20
N THR A 47 4.22 18.66 -0.57
CA THR A 47 4.69 17.44 -1.24
C THR A 47 5.12 16.43 -0.18
N SER A 48 4.56 15.23 -0.21
CA SER A 48 4.77 14.20 0.81
C SER A 48 4.60 12.81 0.21
N ASN A 49 5.23 11.82 0.84
CA ASN A 49 4.94 10.42 0.55
C ASN A 49 3.58 10.05 1.14
N ILE A 50 2.90 9.06 0.57
CA ILE A 50 1.70 8.44 1.10
C ILE A 50 2.01 6.97 1.35
N HIS A 51 1.83 6.52 2.59
CA HIS A 51 1.82 5.11 2.97
C HIS A 51 0.41 4.75 3.43
N ILE A 52 -0.15 3.70 2.84
CA ILE A 52 -1.40 3.08 3.27
C ILE A 52 -1.15 1.57 3.33
N ALA A 53 -1.53 0.97 4.45
CA ALA A 53 -1.51 -0.48 4.62
C ALA A 53 -2.90 -0.92 5.10
N ILE A 54 -3.46 -1.95 4.48
CA ILE A 54 -4.52 -2.75 5.09
C ILE A 54 -4.00 -4.13 5.43
N THR A 55 -4.21 -4.54 6.67
CA THR A 55 -3.66 -5.78 7.23
C THR A 55 -4.74 -6.55 7.98
N ASP A 56 -4.41 -7.77 8.41
CA ASP A 56 -5.33 -8.65 9.14
C ASP A 56 -6.65 -8.88 8.37
N ILE A 57 -6.53 -9.02 7.05
CA ILE A 57 -7.66 -9.36 6.19
C ILE A 57 -8.19 -10.74 6.58
N SER A 58 -9.50 -10.81 6.83
CA SER A 58 -10.14 -12.05 7.30
C SER A 58 -9.82 -13.25 6.40
N ALA A 59 -9.51 -14.39 7.03
CA ALA A 59 -9.09 -15.59 6.32
C ALA A 59 -10.14 -16.09 5.33
N GLY A 60 -9.74 -16.28 4.07
CA GLY A 60 -10.63 -16.70 2.99
C GLY A 60 -11.49 -15.57 2.42
N ASP A 61 -11.18 -14.32 2.77
CA ASP A 61 -11.69 -13.13 2.12
C ASP A 61 -10.61 -12.36 1.37
N ASP A 62 -11.03 -11.33 0.62
CA ASP A 62 -10.18 -10.59 -0.30
C ASP A 62 -10.70 -9.13 -0.38
N ALA A 63 -9.81 -8.17 -0.14
CA ALA A 63 -10.11 -6.75 -0.25
C ALA A 63 -9.02 -6.03 -1.05
N ASP A 64 -9.47 -5.18 -1.97
CA ASP A 64 -8.64 -4.33 -2.79
C ASP A 64 -8.42 -2.98 -2.11
N LEU A 65 -7.24 -2.40 -2.28
CA LEU A 65 -6.91 -1.04 -1.83
C LEU A 65 -6.68 -0.14 -3.04
N ARG A 66 -7.35 1.01 -3.08
CA ARG A 66 -7.20 2.02 -4.15
C ARG A 66 -6.97 3.40 -3.56
N LEU A 67 -6.17 4.21 -4.23
CA LEU A 67 -5.89 5.59 -3.86
C LEU A 67 -6.28 6.52 -4.99
N PHE A 68 -7.08 7.52 -4.64
CA PHE A 68 -7.57 8.54 -5.55
C PHE A 68 -7.11 9.93 -5.13
N ARG A 69 -6.95 10.80 -6.13
CA ARG A 69 -6.73 12.22 -5.95
C ARG A 69 -7.97 12.99 -6.41
N ASP A 70 -8.43 13.92 -5.57
CA ASP A 70 -9.46 14.89 -5.93
C ASP A 70 -8.93 15.78 -7.06
N SER A 71 -9.30 15.44 -8.29
CA SER A 71 -8.76 16.04 -9.50
C SER A 71 -9.63 17.20 -10.01
N ASN A 72 -10.88 17.26 -9.55
CA ASN A 72 -11.82 18.33 -9.87
C ASN A 72 -11.92 19.39 -8.76
N TYR A 73 -11.27 19.16 -7.62
CA TYR A 73 -11.19 20.03 -6.44
C TYR A 73 -12.55 20.33 -5.81
N ASN A 74 -13.51 19.42 -5.90
CA ASN A 74 -14.86 19.61 -5.38
C ASN A 74 -15.05 19.13 -3.94
N GLY A 75 -14.05 18.45 -3.35
CA GLY A 75 -14.11 17.94 -1.99
C GLY A 75 -15.05 16.74 -1.80
N VAL A 76 -15.39 16.03 -2.86
CA VAL A 76 -16.35 14.90 -2.85
C VAL A 76 -15.75 13.75 -3.62
N PHE A 77 -15.70 12.58 -2.98
CA PHE A 77 -15.28 11.37 -3.68
C PHE A 77 -16.29 10.97 -4.77
N ASP A 78 -15.90 11.10 -6.05
CA ASP A 78 -16.76 10.84 -7.20
C ASP A 78 -15.99 10.35 -8.46
N SER A 79 -16.73 10.14 -9.55
CA SER A 79 -16.17 9.57 -10.79
C SER A 79 -15.16 10.45 -11.53
N ALA A 80 -15.06 11.74 -11.18
CA ALA A 80 -14.07 12.64 -11.75
C ALA A 80 -12.74 12.62 -10.98
N ASP A 81 -12.67 11.90 -9.86
CA ASP A 81 -11.41 11.69 -9.15
C ASP A 81 -10.52 10.70 -9.89
N GLN A 82 -9.22 10.98 -9.86
CA GLN A 82 -8.23 10.17 -10.56
C GLN A 82 -7.72 9.08 -9.62
N GLU A 83 -7.88 7.82 -10.01
CA GLU A 83 -7.13 6.72 -9.39
C GLU A 83 -5.64 6.87 -9.74
N ILE A 84 -4.79 6.95 -8.72
CA ILE A 84 -3.35 7.19 -8.86
C ILE A 84 -2.49 6.02 -8.38
N ALA A 85 -3.07 5.09 -7.59
CA ALA A 85 -2.44 3.83 -7.20
C ALA A 85 -3.50 2.82 -6.76
N SER A 86 -3.17 1.53 -6.84
CA SER A 86 -4.02 0.43 -6.37
C SER A 86 -3.18 -0.80 -6.03
N SER A 87 -3.55 -1.55 -5.00
CA SER A 87 -3.06 -2.89 -4.66
C SER A 87 -4.23 -3.87 -4.71
N LEU A 88 -4.03 -4.98 -5.41
CA LEU A 88 -5.07 -5.97 -5.78
C LEU A 88 -4.50 -7.40 -5.58
N ASN A 89 -3.79 -7.64 -4.48
CA ASN A 89 -3.27 -8.97 -4.19
C ASN A 89 -4.42 -9.95 -4.03
N LEU A 90 -4.14 -11.22 -4.34
CA LEU A 90 -5.19 -12.24 -4.36
C LEU A 90 -5.36 -12.86 -2.97
N ASN A 91 -6.59 -13.27 -2.66
CA ASN A 91 -6.95 -13.89 -1.38
C ASN A 91 -6.78 -12.89 -0.23
N ASN A 92 -6.46 -13.37 0.97
CA ASN A 92 -6.37 -12.54 2.18
C ASN A 92 -4.98 -11.95 2.41
N SER A 93 -4.24 -11.67 1.33
CA SER A 93 -2.93 -11.01 1.42
C SER A 93 -3.12 -9.55 1.82
N ASP A 94 -2.28 -9.07 2.74
CA ASP A 94 -2.25 -7.64 3.10
C ASP A 94 -2.02 -6.77 1.86
N GLU A 95 -2.57 -5.55 1.88
CA GLU A 95 -2.41 -4.59 0.79
C GLU A 95 -1.66 -3.35 1.21
N PHE A 96 -0.79 -2.88 0.33
CA PHE A 96 0.08 -1.74 0.59
C PHE A 96 0.08 -0.78 -0.59
N ILE A 97 0.03 0.51 -0.29
CA ILE A 97 0.33 1.60 -1.23
C ILE A 97 1.39 2.47 -0.59
N ASN A 98 2.54 2.59 -1.25
CA ASN A 98 3.67 3.44 -0.95
C ASN A 98 3.94 4.35 -2.16
N LEU A 99 3.43 5.58 -2.12
CA LEU A 99 3.50 6.52 -3.23
C LEU A 99 4.35 7.73 -2.86
N VAL A 100 5.44 7.96 -3.59
CA VAL A 100 6.37 9.09 -3.34
C VAL A 100 5.86 10.42 -3.88
N ASP A 101 6.36 11.51 -3.31
CA ASP A 101 6.33 12.86 -3.90
C ASP A 101 4.95 13.33 -4.37
N GLN A 102 3.90 12.96 -3.63
CA GLN A 102 2.54 13.39 -3.91
C GLN A 102 2.35 14.83 -3.47
N VAL A 103 1.90 15.67 -4.39
CA VAL A 103 1.73 17.10 -4.17
C VAL A 103 0.60 17.38 -3.17
N THR A 104 0.58 18.60 -2.64
CA THR A 104 -0.51 19.07 -1.77
C THR A 104 -1.90 18.89 -2.42
N GLY A 105 -2.90 18.49 -1.64
CA GLY A 105 -4.24 18.23 -2.16
C GLY A 105 -5.11 17.37 -1.24
N LEU A 106 -6.31 17.05 -1.75
CA LEU A 106 -7.26 16.12 -1.14
C LEU A 106 -7.16 14.76 -1.83
N TYR A 107 -7.18 13.71 -1.02
CA TYR A 107 -6.99 12.33 -1.43
C TYR A 107 -8.03 11.44 -0.75
N PHE A 108 -8.32 10.31 -1.40
CA PHE A 108 -9.25 9.30 -0.90
C PHE A 108 -8.61 7.92 -1.02
N ALA A 109 -8.47 7.21 0.11
CA ALA A 109 -8.17 5.78 0.09
C ALA A 109 -9.49 5.01 0.11
N GLN A 110 -9.70 4.11 -0.82
CA GLN A 110 -10.86 3.21 -0.86
C GLN A 110 -10.41 1.79 -0.57
N VAL A 111 -11.04 1.17 0.42
CA VAL A 111 -10.97 -0.28 0.63
C VAL A 111 -12.24 -0.86 0.02
N GLU A 112 -12.10 -1.80 -0.90
CA GLU A 112 -13.21 -2.44 -1.61
C GLU A 112 -13.18 -3.94 -1.42
N ARG A 113 -14.32 -4.53 -1.05
CA ARG A 113 -14.49 -5.98 -1.02
C ARG A 113 -14.36 -6.58 -2.42
N TYR A 114 -13.42 -7.50 -2.62
CA TYR A 114 -13.32 -8.26 -3.86
C TYR A 114 -14.26 -9.48 -3.82
N ALA A 115 -15.39 -9.37 -4.50
CA ALA A 115 -16.48 -10.34 -4.35
C ALA A 115 -16.17 -11.77 -4.81
N TYR A 116 -15.27 -11.96 -5.79
CA TYR A 116 -14.90 -13.28 -6.27
C TYR A 116 -13.88 -13.99 -5.36
N GLY A 117 -13.08 -13.23 -4.61
CA GLY A 117 -12.15 -13.75 -3.60
C GLY A 117 -12.75 -13.82 -2.19
N SER A 118 -13.93 -13.24 -1.98
CA SER A 118 -14.56 -13.14 -0.65
C SER A 118 -15.72 -14.10 -0.42
N SER A 119 -15.68 -14.81 0.73
CA SER A 119 -16.73 -15.70 1.21
C SER A 119 -17.87 -14.98 1.95
N GLY A 120 -17.62 -13.76 2.42
CA GLY A 120 -18.57 -13.04 3.26
C GLY A 120 -18.20 -11.57 3.45
N SER A 121 -18.33 -11.07 4.67
CA SER A 121 -17.81 -9.76 5.04
C SER A 121 -16.31 -9.84 5.27
N VAL A 122 -15.57 -8.85 4.82
CA VAL A 122 -14.12 -8.75 5.04
C VAL A 122 -13.89 -7.88 6.26
N SER A 123 -13.15 -8.36 7.25
CA SER A 123 -12.60 -7.50 8.31
C SER A 123 -11.14 -7.17 8.01
N TYR A 124 -10.69 -5.99 8.42
CA TYR A 124 -9.32 -5.53 8.21
C TYR A 124 -8.96 -4.43 9.21
N ASP A 125 -7.65 -4.23 9.40
CA ASP A 125 -7.05 -3.07 10.05
C ASP A 125 -6.44 -2.15 8.98
N ILE A 126 -6.37 -0.84 9.23
CA ILE A 126 -5.78 0.13 8.28
C ILE A 126 -4.85 1.12 8.97
N ALA A 127 -3.71 1.38 8.34
CA ALA A 127 -2.75 2.40 8.75
C ALA A 127 -2.49 3.39 7.60
N LEU A 128 -2.53 4.69 7.89
CA LEU A 128 -2.19 5.76 6.95
C LEU A 128 -1.19 6.74 7.57
N PHE A 129 -0.14 7.09 6.83
CA PHE A 129 0.83 8.12 7.23
C PHE A 129 1.62 8.66 6.05
N THR A 130 2.32 9.77 6.28
CA THR A 130 3.29 10.34 5.34
C THR A 130 4.70 10.07 5.85
N PRO A 131 5.32 8.91 5.54
CA PRO A 131 6.65 8.61 6.05
C PRO A 131 7.71 9.54 5.46
N ASP A 132 8.69 9.89 6.29
CA ASP A 132 9.89 10.60 5.84
C ASP A 132 10.83 9.69 5.02
N THR A 133 10.71 8.36 5.16
CA THR A 133 11.45 7.34 4.41
C THR A 133 10.57 6.13 4.10
N ILE A 134 10.61 5.64 2.87
CA ILE A 134 9.95 4.38 2.45
C ILE A 134 11.00 3.27 2.57
N ASN A 135 10.66 2.10 3.14
CA ASN A 135 11.37 0.79 3.06
C ASN A 135 11.18 -0.13 4.29
N ILE A 136 9.95 -0.37 4.77
CA ILE A 136 9.79 -1.08 6.06
C ILE A 136 9.39 -2.56 5.94
N LEU A 137 8.92 -3.10 4.81
CA LEU A 137 8.17 -4.37 4.86
C LEU A 137 8.46 -5.49 3.85
N ASP A 138 9.45 -5.41 2.94
CA ASP A 138 9.74 -6.61 2.15
C ASP A 138 10.64 -7.60 2.92
N THR A 139 10.33 -8.89 2.76
CA THR A 139 11.07 -9.99 3.37
C THR A 139 12.39 -10.16 2.63
N GLU A 140 13.50 -9.99 3.33
CA GLU A 140 14.83 -10.25 2.77
C GLU A 140 14.94 -11.69 2.24
N GLN A 141 15.40 -11.82 0.99
CA GLN A 141 15.44 -13.08 0.28
C GLN A 141 16.87 -13.59 0.17
N ASP A 142 17.14 -14.73 0.81
CA ASP A 142 18.46 -15.36 0.82
C ASP A 142 18.80 -16.06 -0.51
N PHE A 143 19.83 -15.55 -1.19
CA PHE A 143 20.43 -16.19 -2.37
C PHE A 143 21.62 -17.08 -2.02
N GLY A 144 22.03 -17.09 -0.76
CA GLY A 144 23.14 -17.86 -0.21
C GLY A 144 24.49 -17.45 -0.79
N ASN A 145 25.41 -18.40 -0.82
CA ASN A 145 26.72 -18.19 -1.45
C ASN A 145 26.62 -18.31 -2.99
N LEU A 146 26.95 -17.24 -3.70
CA LEU A 146 26.91 -17.16 -5.16
C LEU A 146 28.08 -17.95 -5.79
N SER A 147 27.89 -19.26 -5.91
CA SER A 147 28.80 -20.17 -6.63
C SER A 147 28.47 -20.32 -8.12
N GLY A 148 27.45 -19.59 -8.60
CA GLY A 148 26.99 -19.55 -9.98
C GLY A 148 25.88 -18.50 -10.16
N ASP A 149 25.44 -18.33 -11.41
CA ASP A 149 24.45 -17.31 -11.75
C ASP A 149 23.11 -17.55 -11.03
N ARG A 150 22.55 -16.48 -10.46
CA ARG A 150 21.20 -16.43 -9.89
C ARG A 150 20.38 -15.40 -10.64
N SER A 151 19.10 -15.69 -10.83
CA SER A 151 18.16 -14.76 -11.44
C SER A 151 16.84 -14.82 -10.71
N ARG A 152 16.21 -13.66 -10.54
CA ARG A 152 14.87 -13.52 -10.00
C ARG A 152 14.14 -12.46 -10.81
N THR A 153 12.88 -12.71 -11.07
CA THR A 153 11.92 -11.73 -11.55
C THR A 153 11.12 -11.24 -10.36
N GLY A 154 11.06 -9.93 -10.18
CA GLY A 154 10.29 -9.27 -9.13
C GLY A 154 9.52 -8.09 -9.70
N TYR A 155 8.88 -7.35 -8.81
CA TYR A 155 8.17 -6.12 -9.13
C TYR A 155 8.54 -5.10 -8.06
N VAL A 156 8.98 -3.93 -8.50
CA VAL A 156 9.02 -2.76 -7.64
C VAL A 156 8.13 -1.67 -8.24
N GLY A 157 7.37 -0.99 -7.42
CA GLY A 157 6.43 0.04 -7.80
C GLY A 157 5.71 0.61 -6.59
N ASN A 158 4.61 1.32 -6.84
CA ASN A 158 3.91 2.08 -5.80
C ASN A 158 3.23 1.23 -4.73
N THR A 159 3.22 -0.09 -4.86
CA THR A 159 2.58 -1.02 -3.90
C THR A 159 3.55 -2.04 -3.32
N ASP A 160 4.74 -2.11 -3.89
CA ASP A 160 5.85 -2.96 -3.48
C ASP A 160 7.13 -2.18 -3.81
N THR A 161 7.64 -1.40 -2.87
CA THR A 161 8.64 -0.37 -3.21
C THR A 161 10.08 -0.86 -3.20
N THR A 162 10.33 -2.06 -2.69
CA THR A 162 11.69 -2.58 -2.55
C THR A 162 11.64 -4.09 -2.42
N ASP A 163 12.36 -4.76 -3.31
CA ASP A 163 12.79 -6.14 -3.07
C ASP A 163 14.16 -6.13 -2.38
N THR A 164 14.33 -6.86 -1.27
CA THR A 164 15.65 -7.02 -0.61
C THR A 164 16.22 -8.42 -0.81
N TYR A 165 17.46 -8.52 -1.27
CA TYR A 165 18.16 -9.78 -1.50
C TYR A 165 19.49 -9.82 -0.75
N GLU A 166 19.69 -10.86 0.06
CA GLU A 166 20.98 -11.12 0.71
C GLU A 166 21.75 -12.20 -0.03
N PHE A 167 23.07 -12.04 -0.10
CA PHE A 167 23.95 -13.05 -0.66
C PHE A 167 25.35 -12.93 -0.08
N SER A 168 26.11 -14.02 -0.17
CA SER A 168 27.55 -14.06 0.10
C SER A 168 28.32 -14.40 -1.16
N ILE A 169 29.59 -14.00 -1.20
CA ILE A 169 30.54 -14.37 -2.25
C ILE A 169 31.80 -14.95 -1.60
N GLY A 170 32.56 -15.75 -2.34
CA GLY A 170 33.81 -16.31 -1.87
C GLY A 170 34.91 -15.27 -1.66
N PHE A 171 36.01 -15.70 -1.03
CA PHE A 171 37.18 -14.84 -0.81
C PHE A 171 37.76 -14.36 -2.15
N TYR A 172 37.91 -13.04 -2.28
CA TYR A 172 38.46 -12.36 -3.47
C TYR A 172 37.62 -12.54 -4.75
N GLU A 173 36.35 -12.91 -4.62
CA GLU A 173 35.43 -12.96 -5.74
C GLU A 173 34.78 -11.60 -5.99
N GLY A 174 34.39 -11.35 -7.23
CA GLY A 174 33.60 -10.18 -7.63
C GLY A 174 32.23 -10.65 -8.10
N VAL A 175 31.23 -9.80 -7.94
CA VAL A 175 29.86 -10.04 -8.40
C VAL A 175 29.50 -9.04 -9.49
N ASN A 176 28.80 -9.51 -10.53
CA ASN A 176 28.11 -8.64 -11.47
C ASN A 176 26.63 -8.69 -11.14
N ILE A 177 26.03 -7.53 -10.85
CA ILE A 177 24.61 -7.41 -10.54
C ILE A 177 23.98 -6.60 -11.66
N ASN A 178 23.00 -7.19 -12.33
CA ASN A 178 22.32 -6.57 -13.46
C ASN A 178 20.83 -6.46 -13.14
N LEU A 179 20.32 -5.23 -13.05
CA LEU A 179 18.88 -4.95 -13.05
C LEU A 179 18.44 -4.73 -14.51
N THR A 180 17.58 -5.60 -15.02
CA THR A 180 17.17 -5.58 -16.44
C THR A 180 15.67 -5.82 -16.57
N GLY A 181 15.10 -5.51 -17.74
CA GLY A 181 13.67 -5.73 -18.01
C GLY A 181 12.74 -4.65 -17.41
N LEU A 182 13.29 -3.49 -17.04
CA LEU A 182 12.53 -2.40 -16.44
C LEU A 182 11.52 -1.79 -17.41
N SER A 183 10.30 -1.56 -16.92
CA SER A 183 9.23 -0.83 -17.63
C SER A 183 9.15 0.65 -17.21
N SER A 184 9.79 1.02 -16.10
CA SER A 184 9.91 2.37 -15.54
C SER A 184 11.23 2.49 -14.77
N ASP A 185 11.52 3.68 -14.25
CA ASP A 185 12.71 3.94 -13.43
C ASP A 185 12.72 3.09 -12.15
N ALA A 186 13.87 2.50 -11.84
CA ALA A 186 14.12 1.74 -10.62
C ALA A 186 15.62 1.75 -10.33
N ASP A 187 15.97 1.95 -9.06
CA ASP A 187 17.35 2.01 -8.61
C ASP A 187 17.81 0.67 -8.03
N LEU A 188 19.08 0.33 -8.28
CA LEU A 188 19.77 -0.77 -7.63
C LEU A 188 20.82 -0.21 -6.66
N ARG A 189 20.77 -0.67 -5.40
CA ARG A 189 21.79 -0.37 -4.40
C ARG A 189 22.42 -1.66 -3.89
N VAL A 190 23.76 -1.66 -3.82
CA VAL A 190 24.52 -2.72 -3.17
C VAL A 190 25.02 -2.20 -1.84
N ILE A 191 24.74 -2.93 -0.76
CA ILE A 191 25.16 -2.61 0.58
C ILE A 191 26.01 -3.79 1.07
N GLN A 192 27.22 -3.49 1.52
CA GLN A 192 28.04 -4.51 2.16
C GLN A 192 27.60 -4.62 3.62
N ASP A 193 27.17 -5.81 4.01
CA ASP A 193 26.96 -6.10 5.42
C ASP A 193 28.29 -5.99 6.18
N SER A 194 28.27 -5.21 7.26
CA SER A 194 29.45 -4.88 8.07
C SER A 194 29.16 -5.21 9.53
N ASN A 195 28.93 -6.50 9.76
CA ASN A 195 28.76 -7.09 11.08
C ASN A 195 30.06 -7.72 11.59
#